data_AF-A0A959APN0-F1
#
_entry.id   AF-A0A959APN0-F1
#
_cell.length_a   1.000
_cell.length_b   1.000
_cell.length_c   1.000
_cell.angle_alpha   90.00
_cell.angle_beta   90.00
_cell.angle_gamma   90.00
#
_symmetry.space_group_name_H-M   'P 1'
#
loop_
_entity.id
_entity.type
_entity.pdbx_description
1 polymer ?
#
loop_
_entity_poly.entity_id
_entity_poly.type
_entity_poly.pdbx_seq_one_letter_code
_entity_poly.pdbx_strand_id
1 'polypeptide(L)'
;NDLSSNNTTGWNWSAPGATPETSGAQNPSFTFAAPGAYTITLEASNAAGTSMQSISVSVGDIPEASFAASIAPGQTTLSLTNNSQDAVSYAWDFGDGNSSTETEPAHTYAQDGTYTVQLIATNACGSDTSSQEVSVVTAPTAAFELDAASGCAPFAVQVNDLSSNNTTGWNWSAPGAMPEISNAQNPSFTFAAPGAY
;
A
#
# COMPACT_ATOMS: atom_id res chain seq x y z
N ASN A 1 -24.55 -31.18 17.95
CA ASN A 1 -25.04 -32.43 18.56
C ASN A 1 -25.90 -32.09 19.74
N ASP A 2 -27.05 -32.74 19.85
CA ASP A 2 -27.95 -32.61 21.00
C ASP A 2 -27.26 -33.12 22.28
N LEU A 3 -27.43 -32.37 23.36
CA LEU A 3 -26.96 -32.70 24.72
C LEU A 3 -28.11 -32.65 25.73
N SER A 4 -29.37 -32.68 25.25
CA SER A 4 -30.55 -32.69 26.10
C SER A 4 -30.60 -33.92 27.00
N SER A 5 -31.36 -33.83 28.09
CA SER A 5 -31.55 -34.95 29.02
C SER A 5 -32.27 -36.14 28.37
N ASN A 6 -31.99 -37.36 28.87
CA ASN A 6 -32.53 -38.61 28.32
C ASN A 6 -34.07 -38.72 28.31
N ASN A 7 -34.78 -37.87 29.04
CA ASN A 7 -36.25 -37.84 29.09
C ASN A 7 -36.88 -36.86 28.07
N THR A 8 -36.09 -36.26 27.18
CA THR A 8 -36.59 -35.41 26.08
C THR A 8 -37.28 -36.26 25.02
N THR A 9 -38.45 -35.82 24.57
CA THR A 9 -39.25 -36.53 23.55
C THR A 9 -39.54 -35.68 22.31
N GLY A 10 -39.15 -34.41 22.29
CA GLY A 10 -39.30 -33.54 21.12
C GLY A 10 -38.22 -32.47 21.04
N TRP A 11 -37.78 -32.15 19.83
CA TRP A 11 -36.78 -31.12 19.51
C TRP A 11 -37.38 -30.13 18.52
N ASN A 12 -37.19 -28.84 18.78
CA ASN A 12 -37.54 -27.77 17.87
C ASN A 12 -36.35 -26.80 17.78
N TRP A 13 -35.65 -26.85 16.67
CA TRP A 13 -34.48 -26.01 16.41
C TRP A 13 -34.87 -24.78 15.59
N SER A 14 -34.29 -23.64 15.93
CA SER A 14 -34.36 -22.39 15.18
C SER A 14 -32.96 -21.83 14.96
N ALA A 15 -32.61 -21.59 13.69
CA ALA A 15 -31.35 -21.04 13.22
C ALA A 15 -31.65 -20.01 12.11
N PRO A 16 -32.14 -18.80 12.45
CA PRO A 16 -32.45 -17.78 11.46
C PRO A 16 -31.24 -17.45 10.57
N GLY A 17 -31.44 -17.35 9.25
CA GLY A 17 -30.37 -17.11 8.28
C GLY A 17 -29.59 -18.35 7.86
N ALA A 18 -29.90 -19.53 8.40
CA ALA A 18 -29.37 -20.82 7.92
C ALA A 18 -30.26 -21.44 6.84
N THR A 19 -29.75 -22.45 6.16
CA THR A 19 -30.55 -23.39 5.37
C THR A 19 -30.39 -24.81 5.93
N PRO A 20 -31.49 -25.47 6.38
CA PRO A 20 -32.82 -24.91 6.67
C PRO A 20 -32.81 -23.97 7.91
N GLU A 21 -33.81 -23.11 8.09
CA GLU A 21 -33.87 -22.23 9.27
C GLU A 21 -34.44 -22.90 10.53
N THR A 22 -35.15 -24.02 10.38
CA THR A 22 -35.70 -24.78 11.50
C THR A 22 -35.56 -26.28 11.29
N SER A 23 -35.64 -27.06 12.37
CA SER A 23 -35.66 -28.52 12.27
C SER A 23 -36.31 -29.18 13.48
N GLY A 24 -37.00 -30.30 13.25
CA GLY A 24 -37.51 -31.18 14.30
C GLY A 24 -36.62 -32.40 14.59
N ALA A 25 -35.48 -32.54 13.89
CA ALA A 25 -34.58 -33.66 14.09
C ALA A 25 -33.83 -33.52 15.43
N GLN A 26 -33.51 -34.63 16.08
CA GLN A 26 -32.66 -34.61 17.27
C GLN A 26 -31.28 -34.01 16.97
N ASN A 27 -30.67 -34.36 15.84
CA ASN A 27 -29.36 -33.86 15.42
C ASN A 27 -29.44 -33.26 14.00
N PRO A 28 -29.89 -32.01 13.85
CA PRO A 28 -29.95 -31.34 12.55
C PRO A 28 -28.59 -30.80 12.12
N SER A 29 -28.49 -30.46 10.84
CA SER A 29 -27.37 -29.69 10.26
C SER A 29 -27.89 -28.37 9.69
N PHE A 30 -27.14 -27.30 9.90
CA PHE A 30 -27.45 -25.95 9.43
C PHE A 30 -26.28 -25.40 8.61
N THR A 31 -26.58 -24.74 7.49
CA THR A 31 -25.58 -24.08 6.65
C THR A 31 -25.84 -22.57 6.61
N PHE A 32 -24.84 -21.77 6.97
CA PHE A 32 -24.89 -20.30 6.88
C PHE A 32 -24.02 -19.87 5.70
N ALA A 33 -24.63 -19.24 4.69
CA ALA A 33 -23.93 -18.87 3.45
C ALA A 33 -23.30 -17.47 3.50
N ALA A 34 -23.75 -16.61 4.43
CA ALA A 34 -23.25 -15.27 4.60
C ALA A 34 -22.43 -15.15 5.90
N PRO A 35 -21.43 -14.28 5.94
CA PRO A 35 -20.74 -13.93 7.16
C PRO A 35 -21.70 -13.21 8.13
N GLY A 36 -21.44 -13.35 9.43
CA GLY A 36 -22.23 -12.70 10.46
C GLY A 36 -22.33 -13.50 11.76
N ALA A 37 -22.94 -12.86 12.75
CA ALA A 37 -23.27 -13.48 14.03
C ALA A 37 -24.69 -14.04 13.98
N TYR A 38 -24.82 -15.34 14.16
CA TYR A 38 -26.07 -16.08 14.19
C TYR A 38 -26.30 -16.67 15.57
N THR A 39 -27.56 -16.97 15.89
CA THR A 39 -27.91 -17.68 17.13
C THR A 39 -28.73 -18.91 16.77
N ILE A 40 -28.27 -20.07 17.23
CA ILE A 40 -28.98 -21.34 17.13
C ILE A 40 -29.67 -21.57 18.47
N THR A 41 -30.97 -21.82 18.43
CA THR A 41 -31.79 -22.13 19.60
C THR A 41 -32.37 -23.53 19.48
N LEU A 42 -32.23 -24.33 20.52
CA LEU A 42 -32.98 -25.58 20.70
C LEU A 42 -34.04 -25.36 21.77
N GLU A 43 -35.29 -25.66 21.44
CA GLU A 43 -36.35 -25.95 22.40
C GLU A 43 -36.55 -27.46 22.52
N ALA A 44 -36.20 -28.03 23.67
CA ALA A 44 -36.41 -29.42 24.01
C ALA A 44 -37.71 -29.57 24.81
N SER A 45 -38.48 -30.62 24.55
CA SER A 45 -39.80 -30.83 25.18
C SER A 45 -39.99 -32.26 25.66
N ASN A 46 -40.84 -32.42 26.67
CA ASN A 46 -41.45 -33.68 27.06
C ASN A 46 -42.89 -33.46 27.54
N ALA A 47 -43.56 -34.51 28.03
CA ALA A 47 -44.94 -34.43 28.49
C ALA A 47 -45.19 -33.40 29.63
N ALA A 48 -44.15 -32.98 30.35
CA ALA A 48 -44.24 -32.03 31.45
C ALA A 48 -44.01 -30.57 31.02
N GLY A 49 -43.40 -30.31 29.85
CA GLY A 49 -43.14 -28.94 29.38
C GLY A 49 -41.93 -28.83 28.45
N THR A 50 -41.39 -27.61 28.33
CA THR A 50 -40.27 -27.29 27.44
C THR A 50 -39.14 -26.53 28.16
N SER A 51 -37.94 -26.58 27.59
CA SER A 51 -36.78 -25.80 28.00
C SER A 51 -36.00 -25.37 26.76
N MET A 52 -35.36 -24.21 26.82
CA MET A 52 -34.61 -23.64 25.70
C MET A 52 -33.15 -23.39 26.04
N GLN A 53 -32.29 -23.59 25.05
CA GLN A 53 -30.90 -23.16 25.07
C GLN A 53 -30.55 -22.48 23.75
N SER A 54 -29.79 -21.39 23.83
CA SER A 54 -29.27 -20.66 22.67
C SER A 54 -27.74 -20.63 22.68
N ILE A 55 -27.13 -20.76 21.51
CA ILE A 55 -25.69 -20.67 21.28
C ILE A 55 -25.46 -19.72 20.10
N SER A 56 -24.56 -18.75 20.27
CA SER A 56 -24.13 -17.86 19.19
C SER A 56 -23.01 -18.51 18.37
N VAL A 57 -23.09 -18.35 17.05
CA VAL A 57 -22.10 -18.80 16.06
C VAL A 57 -21.69 -17.59 15.24
N SER A 58 -20.40 -17.41 14.99
CA SER A 58 -19.89 -16.38 14.07
C SER A 58 -19.36 -17.04 12.81
N VAL A 59 -19.77 -16.53 11.66
CA VAL A 59 -19.26 -16.91 10.33
C VAL A 59 -18.40 -15.75 9.84
N GLY A 60 -17.11 -15.99 9.61
CA GLY A 60 -16.17 -14.95 9.18
C GLY A 60 -16.25 -14.68 7.69
N ASP A 61 -15.84 -13.47 7.28
CA ASP A 61 -15.65 -13.08 5.88
C ASP A 61 -14.16 -13.13 5.50
N ILE A 62 -13.86 -13.09 4.20
CA ILE A 62 -12.50 -12.82 3.74
C ILE A 62 -12.11 -11.37 4.11
N PRO A 63 -10.81 -11.05 4.26
CA PRO A 63 -10.38 -9.67 4.49
C PRO A 63 -10.72 -8.78 3.30
N GLU A 64 -10.87 -7.48 3.55
CA GLU A 64 -10.87 -6.46 2.50
C GLU A 64 -9.54 -5.69 2.59
N ALA A 65 -8.64 -5.90 1.64
CA ALA A 65 -7.34 -5.24 1.62
C ALA A 65 -7.50 -3.80 1.13
N SER A 66 -7.04 -2.83 1.92
CA SER A 66 -7.09 -1.43 1.54
C SER A 66 -5.99 -0.63 2.25
N PHE A 67 -5.40 0.32 1.54
CA PHE A 67 -4.41 1.23 2.11
C PHE A 67 -4.34 2.55 1.34
N ALA A 68 -3.68 3.53 1.93
CA ALA A 68 -3.28 4.76 1.28
C ALA A 68 -1.76 4.91 1.36
N ALA A 69 -1.13 5.19 0.22
CA ALA A 69 0.29 5.46 0.10
C ALA A 69 0.53 6.81 -0.57
N SER A 70 1.51 7.57 -0.06
CA SER A 70 1.93 8.84 -0.64
C SER A 70 3.38 9.15 -0.31
N ILE A 71 4.03 9.92 -1.20
CA ILE A 71 5.37 10.45 -1.00
C ILE A 71 5.29 11.95 -1.20
N ALA A 72 5.78 12.72 -0.23
CA ALA A 72 5.79 14.17 -0.34
C ALA A 72 6.81 14.62 -1.41
N PRO A 73 6.55 15.74 -2.12
CA PRO A 73 7.48 16.23 -3.14
C PRO A 73 8.91 16.42 -2.61
N GLY A 74 9.90 15.89 -3.33
CA GLY A 74 11.32 15.99 -2.98
C GLY A 74 11.76 15.06 -1.85
N GLN A 75 10.88 14.18 -1.33
CA GLN A 75 11.20 13.18 -0.32
C GLN A 75 11.29 11.79 -0.95
N THR A 76 11.88 10.85 -0.21
CA THR A 76 11.96 9.43 -0.60
C THR A 76 11.26 8.49 0.37
N THR A 77 10.76 9.01 1.49
CA THR A 77 10.05 8.22 2.51
C THR A 77 8.58 8.06 2.16
N LEU A 78 8.11 6.82 2.19
CA LEU A 78 6.72 6.44 1.99
C LEU A 78 5.91 6.71 3.25
N SER A 79 4.88 7.55 3.12
CA SER A 79 3.81 7.65 4.09
C SER A 79 2.74 6.64 3.74
N LEU A 80 2.44 5.74 4.67
CA LEU A 80 1.55 4.61 4.48
C LEU A 80 0.46 4.63 5.56
N THR A 81 -0.76 4.26 5.20
CA THR A 81 -1.85 4.01 6.15
C THR A 81 -2.62 2.76 5.73
N ASN A 82 -2.70 1.79 6.62
CA ASN A 82 -3.43 0.55 6.39
C ASN A 82 -4.91 0.73 6.79
N ASN A 83 -5.81 0.55 5.83
CA ASN A 83 -7.27 0.67 5.99
C ASN A 83 -7.97 -0.69 5.82
N SER A 84 -7.23 -1.80 5.89
CA SER A 84 -7.80 -3.13 5.64
C SER A 84 -8.79 -3.53 6.73
N GLN A 85 -9.82 -4.27 6.34
CA GLN A 85 -10.85 -4.79 7.23
C GLN A 85 -10.75 -6.32 7.36
N ASP A 86 -11.13 -6.83 8.53
CA ASP A 86 -11.20 -8.28 8.84
C ASP A 86 -9.89 -9.06 8.64
N ALA A 87 -8.74 -8.37 8.63
CA ALA A 87 -7.41 -8.97 8.52
C ALA A 87 -6.74 -9.16 9.88
N VAL A 88 -5.93 -10.22 10.01
CA VAL A 88 -5.09 -10.47 11.20
C VAL A 88 -3.59 -10.43 10.91
N SER A 89 -3.21 -10.48 9.63
CA SER A 89 -1.81 -10.40 9.19
C SER A 89 -1.69 -9.69 7.85
N TYR A 90 -0.53 -9.08 7.62
CA TYR A 90 -0.23 -8.26 6.46
C TYR A 90 1.09 -8.68 5.82
N ALA A 91 1.17 -8.60 4.50
CA ALA A 91 2.41 -8.69 3.76
C ALA A 91 2.46 -7.53 2.75
N TRP A 92 3.55 -6.77 2.81
CA TRP A 92 3.82 -5.64 1.94
C TRP A 92 4.94 -5.98 0.96
N ASP A 93 4.76 -5.57 -0.28
CA ASP A 93 5.82 -5.46 -1.28
C ASP A 93 5.89 -3.99 -1.72
N PHE A 94 7.06 -3.37 -1.62
CA PHE A 94 7.23 -1.96 -1.96
C PHE A 94 7.60 -1.76 -3.45
N GLY A 95 7.79 -2.84 -4.21
CA GLY A 95 8.11 -2.78 -5.64
C GLY A 95 9.58 -2.44 -5.95
N ASP A 96 10.42 -2.28 -4.93
CA ASP A 96 11.86 -2.05 -5.03
C ASP A 96 12.70 -3.29 -4.62
N GLY A 97 12.03 -4.41 -4.37
CA GLY A 97 12.63 -5.65 -3.86
C GLY A 97 12.63 -5.77 -2.33
N ASN A 98 12.19 -4.74 -1.61
CA ASN A 98 11.99 -4.79 -0.16
C ASN A 98 10.52 -5.12 0.19
N SER A 99 10.32 -5.70 1.38
CA SER A 99 9.01 -6.14 1.88
C SER A 99 8.87 -5.90 3.38
N SER A 100 7.65 -5.97 3.91
CA SER A 100 7.40 -5.95 5.36
C SER A 100 6.17 -6.79 5.74
N THR A 101 6.07 -7.16 7.01
CA THR A 101 4.88 -7.81 7.59
C THR A 101 4.25 -7.01 8.72
N GLU A 102 4.75 -5.79 8.96
CA GLU A 102 4.17 -4.88 9.96
C GLU A 102 2.79 -4.37 9.48
N THR A 103 1.93 -4.01 10.42
CA THR A 103 0.62 -3.42 10.09
C THR A 103 0.76 -2.12 9.31
N GLU A 104 1.75 -1.29 9.68
CA GLU A 104 2.00 0.03 9.12
C GLU A 104 3.52 0.29 9.09
N PRO A 105 4.24 -0.29 8.10
CA PRO A 105 5.69 -0.19 8.02
C PRO A 105 6.17 1.20 7.60
N ALA A 106 7.35 1.57 8.07
CA ALA A 106 8.13 2.66 7.48
C ALA A 106 8.98 2.14 6.31
N HIS A 107 9.01 2.88 5.20
CA HIS A 107 9.84 2.54 4.04
C HIS A 107 10.41 3.79 3.37
N THR A 108 11.63 3.69 2.85
CA THR A 108 12.32 4.78 2.15
C THR A 108 12.99 4.22 0.91
N TYR A 109 12.69 4.82 -0.24
CA TYR A 109 13.28 4.42 -1.52
C TYR A 109 14.68 5.00 -1.70
N ALA A 110 15.59 4.20 -2.26
CA ALA A 110 16.97 4.62 -2.48
C ALA A 110 17.17 5.42 -3.79
N GLN A 111 16.27 5.27 -4.76
CA GLN A 111 16.38 5.87 -6.08
C GLN A 111 15.06 6.50 -6.52
N ASP A 112 15.15 7.48 -7.42
CA ASP A 112 14.00 8.00 -8.14
C ASP A 112 13.39 6.90 -9.01
N GLY A 113 12.06 6.88 -9.12
CA GLY A 113 11.37 5.84 -9.86
C GLY A 113 9.86 5.82 -9.61
N THR A 114 9.18 4.96 -10.34
CA THR A 114 7.78 4.62 -10.08
C THR A 114 7.73 3.21 -9.53
N TYR A 115 7.09 3.05 -8.38
CA TYR A 115 7.02 1.80 -7.63
C TYR A 115 5.56 1.40 -7.42
N THR A 116 5.25 0.12 -7.62
CA THR A 116 3.94 -0.44 -7.28
C THR A 116 4.02 -1.01 -5.87
N VAL A 117 3.37 -0.35 -4.91
CA VAL A 117 3.21 -0.86 -3.55
C VAL A 117 2.03 -1.83 -3.55
N GLN A 118 2.21 -3.01 -2.95
CA GLN A 118 1.19 -4.03 -2.81
C GLN A 118 1.02 -4.42 -1.34
N LEU A 119 -0.24 -4.59 -0.93
CA LEU A 119 -0.63 -5.13 0.37
C LEU A 119 -1.43 -6.41 0.16
N ILE A 120 -1.03 -7.48 0.83
CA ILE A 120 -1.82 -8.70 1.00
C ILE A 120 -2.31 -8.74 2.45
N ALA A 121 -3.63 -8.69 2.64
CA ALA A 121 -4.28 -8.80 3.95
C ALA A 121 -4.85 -10.22 4.10
N THR A 122 -4.61 -10.88 5.22
CA THR A 122 -4.96 -12.32 5.42
C THR A 122 -5.66 -12.56 6.74
N ASN A 123 -6.63 -13.48 6.73
CA ASN A 123 -7.26 -14.09 7.91
C ASN A 123 -7.50 -15.60 7.71
N ALA A 124 -8.21 -16.23 8.66
CA ALA A 124 -8.49 -17.67 8.60
C ALA A 124 -9.45 -18.07 7.45
N CYS A 125 -10.24 -17.14 6.94
CA CYS A 125 -11.16 -17.35 5.82
C CYS A 125 -10.49 -17.17 4.45
N GLY A 126 -9.39 -16.42 4.37
CA GLY A 126 -8.64 -16.24 3.13
C GLY A 126 -7.76 -14.99 3.13
N SER A 127 -7.51 -14.46 1.94
CA SER A 127 -6.69 -13.27 1.73
C SER A 127 -7.26 -12.41 0.61
N ASP A 128 -7.01 -11.12 0.70
CA ASP A 128 -7.28 -10.14 -0.35
C ASP A 128 -6.04 -9.27 -0.62
N THR A 129 -5.99 -8.62 -1.79
CA THR A 129 -4.82 -7.87 -2.24
C THR A 129 -5.20 -6.51 -2.79
N SER A 130 -4.47 -5.48 -2.36
CA SER A 130 -4.58 -4.11 -2.85
C SER A 130 -3.26 -3.63 -3.42
N SER A 131 -3.26 -2.71 -4.37
CA SER A 131 -2.04 -2.14 -4.96
C SER A 131 -2.22 -0.69 -5.35
N GLN A 132 -1.16 0.10 -5.20
CA GLN A 132 -1.12 1.53 -5.54
C GLN A 132 0.27 1.91 -6.07
N GLU A 133 0.32 2.70 -7.15
CA GLU A 133 1.58 3.27 -7.65
C GLU A 133 1.96 4.54 -6.89
N VAL A 134 3.26 4.68 -6.61
CA VAL A 134 3.87 5.90 -6.05
C VAL A 134 5.07 6.32 -6.90
N SER A 135 5.30 7.63 -6.98
CA SER A 135 6.44 8.20 -7.70
C SER A 135 7.40 8.86 -6.73
N VAL A 136 8.67 8.46 -6.81
CA VAL A 136 9.79 9.02 -6.04
C VAL A 136 10.57 9.92 -6.99
N VAL A 137 10.64 11.20 -6.66
CA VAL A 137 11.43 12.19 -7.41
C VAL A 137 12.12 13.11 -6.41
N THR A 138 13.44 13.12 -6.45
CA THR A 138 14.27 14.02 -5.64
C THR A 138 14.66 15.27 -6.41
N ALA A 139 15.14 16.30 -5.71
CA ALA A 139 15.67 17.49 -6.36
C ALA A 139 16.97 17.14 -7.12
N PRO A 140 17.18 17.67 -8.34
CA PRO A 140 18.43 17.46 -9.04
C PRO A 140 19.59 18.16 -8.31
N THR A 141 20.75 17.53 -8.32
CA THR A 141 22.01 18.12 -7.85
C THR A 141 22.74 18.71 -9.05
N ALA A 142 22.91 20.03 -9.08
CA ALA A 142 23.68 20.70 -10.11
C ALA A 142 25.18 20.43 -9.92
N ALA A 143 25.87 20.05 -10.98
CA ALA A 143 27.32 19.93 -11.01
C ALA A 143 27.84 20.16 -12.43
N PHE A 144 29.01 20.76 -12.56
CA PHE A 144 29.64 21.02 -13.84
C PHE A 144 31.16 21.16 -13.69
N GLU A 145 31.86 21.04 -14.80
CA GLU A 145 33.27 21.38 -14.92
C GLU A 145 33.51 22.22 -16.17
N LEU A 146 34.64 22.94 -16.18
CA LEU A 146 35.10 23.71 -17.33
C LEU A 146 36.33 23.03 -17.91
N ASP A 147 36.45 23.01 -19.24
CA ASP A 147 37.64 22.48 -19.91
C ASP A 147 38.91 23.31 -19.59
N ALA A 148 38.75 24.62 -19.33
CA ALA A 148 39.78 25.49 -18.84
C ALA A 148 39.20 26.66 -18.01
N ALA A 149 39.90 27.07 -16.96
CA ALA A 149 39.51 28.21 -16.12
C ALA A 149 40.19 29.55 -16.50
N SER A 150 41.14 29.52 -17.44
CA SER A 150 41.87 30.73 -17.88
C SER A 150 42.49 30.54 -19.26
N GLY A 151 42.68 31.64 -20.00
CA GLY A 151 43.36 31.68 -21.29
C GLY A 151 43.51 33.10 -21.84
N CYS A 152 43.99 33.22 -23.08
CA CYS A 152 44.13 34.49 -23.78
C CYS A 152 42.81 34.88 -24.46
N ALA A 153 42.49 36.18 -24.48
CA ALA A 153 41.34 36.68 -25.23
C ALA A 153 41.57 36.56 -26.76
N PRO A 154 40.55 36.18 -27.55
CA PRO A 154 39.25 35.67 -27.11
C PRO A 154 39.36 34.28 -26.48
N PHE A 155 38.80 34.11 -25.29
CA PHE A 155 38.86 32.86 -24.54
C PHE A 155 37.52 32.14 -24.62
N ALA A 156 37.49 30.97 -25.26
CA ALA A 156 36.34 30.10 -25.28
C ALA A 156 36.49 29.01 -24.22
N VAL A 157 35.45 28.82 -23.42
CA VAL A 157 35.35 27.75 -22.42
C VAL A 157 34.18 26.83 -22.78
N GLN A 158 34.40 25.53 -22.66
CA GLN A 158 33.36 24.51 -22.75
C GLN A 158 32.91 24.13 -21.34
N VAL A 159 31.60 24.07 -21.15
CA VAL A 159 30.99 23.52 -19.93
C VAL A 159 30.66 22.05 -20.18
N ASN A 160 31.12 21.19 -19.28
CA ASN A 160 30.67 19.80 -19.19
C ASN A 160 29.72 19.66 -18.00
N ASP A 161 28.46 19.35 -18.28
CA ASP A 161 27.42 19.08 -17.29
C ASP A 161 27.67 17.75 -16.60
N LEU A 162 27.63 17.79 -15.27
CA LEU A 162 27.75 16.64 -14.39
C LEU A 162 26.55 16.56 -13.44
N SER A 163 25.46 17.29 -13.73
CA SER A 163 24.26 17.30 -12.91
C SER A 163 23.66 15.89 -12.79
N SER A 164 22.91 15.65 -11.72
CA SER A 164 22.31 14.33 -11.47
C SER A 164 21.38 13.88 -12.61
N ASN A 165 21.28 12.56 -12.81
CA ASN A 165 20.56 11.95 -13.94
C ASN A 165 19.08 12.34 -14.07
N ASN A 166 18.44 12.78 -12.99
CA ASN A 166 17.06 13.25 -12.98
C ASN A 166 16.89 14.73 -13.43
N THR A 167 17.98 15.37 -13.86
CA THR A 167 17.95 16.73 -14.41
C THR A 167 17.30 16.74 -15.80
N THR A 168 16.29 17.58 -15.99
CA THR A 168 15.53 17.67 -17.26
C THR A 168 15.72 19.00 -18.00
N GLY A 169 16.49 19.94 -17.45
CA GLY A 169 16.70 21.25 -18.04
C GLY A 169 17.82 22.04 -17.37
N TRP A 170 18.40 22.95 -18.14
CA TRP A 170 19.53 23.79 -17.73
C TRP A 170 19.23 25.26 -18.00
N ASN A 171 19.78 26.13 -17.15
CA ASN A 171 19.73 27.58 -17.34
C ASN A 171 21.07 28.19 -16.89
N TRP A 172 21.93 28.43 -17.85
CA TRP A 172 23.27 28.95 -17.65
C TRP A 172 23.28 30.47 -17.77
N SER A 173 24.12 31.12 -16.97
CA SER A 173 24.41 32.55 -17.05
C SER A 173 25.93 32.76 -16.97
N ALA A 174 26.49 33.41 -17.98
CA ALA A 174 27.90 33.76 -18.10
C ALA A 174 28.01 35.24 -18.52
N PRO A 175 27.87 36.19 -17.58
CA PRO A 175 27.93 37.62 -17.87
C PRO A 175 29.24 38.00 -18.58
N GLY A 176 29.16 38.80 -19.65
CA GLY A 176 30.34 39.22 -20.43
C GLY A 176 30.86 38.19 -21.43
N ALA A 177 30.27 37.00 -21.51
CA ALA A 177 30.51 36.04 -22.57
C ALA A 177 29.55 36.23 -23.76
N MET A 178 29.85 35.57 -24.88
CA MET A 178 28.92 35.38 -25.98
C MET A 178 28.69 33.88 -26.22
N PRO A 179 27.43 33.39 -26.15
CA PRO A 179 26.24 34.08 -25.60
C PRO A 179 26.37 34.32 -24.07
N GLU A 180 25.56 35.19 -23.47
CA GLU A 180 25.56 35.38 -22.00
C GLU A 180 24.68 34.38 -21.25
N ILE A 181 23.76 33.72 -21.96
CA ILE A 181 22.86 32.71 -21.38
C ILE A 181 22.76 31.51 -22.31
N SER A 182 22.45 30.34 -21.76
CA SER A 182 22.18 29.14 -22.54
C SER A 182 21.26 28.18 -21.79
N ASN A 183 20.52 27.36 -22.53
CA ASN A 183 19.75 26.23 -22.02
C ASN A 183 20.25 24.87 -22.54
N ALA A 184 21.35 24.88 -23.31
CA ALA A 184 22.01 23.65 -23.73
C ALA A 184 22.58 22.92 -22.50
N GLN A 185 22.63 21.59 -22.51
CA GLN A 185 23.25 20.81 -21.44
C GLN A 185 24.74 21.17 -21.30
N ASN A 186 25.48 21.16 -22.42
CA ASN A 186 26.91 21.46 -22.47
C ASN A 186 27.15 22.73 -23.33
N PRO A 187 26.92 23.94 -22.79
CA PRO A 187 27.12 25.17 -23.55
C PRO A 187 28.59 25.53 -23.72
N SER A 188 28.86 26.41 -24.68
CA SER A 188 30.14 27.10 -24.82
C SER A 188 29.95 28.59 -24.62
N PHE A 189 30.90 29.20 -23.92
CA PHE A 189 30.92 30.64 -23.66
C PHE A 189 32.24 31.24 -24.15
N THR A 190 32.17 32.36 -24.88
CA THR A 190 33.37 33.06 -25.38
C THR A 190 33.50 34.44 -24.78
N PHE A 191 34.61 34.71 -24.08
CA PHE A 191 34.98 36.02 -23.54
C PHE A 191 35.91 36.74 -24.52
N ALA A 192 35.41 37.78 -25.18
CA ALA A 192 36.14 38.46 -26.26
C ALA A 192 37.25 39.40 -25.77
N ALA A 193 37.18 39.88 -24.53
CA ALA A 193 38.14 40.81 -23.95
C ALA A 193 38.89 40.20 -22.75
N PRO A 194 40.11 40.68 -22.44
CA PRO A 194 40.77 40.33 -21.18
C PRO A 194 39.98 40.87 -19.99
N GLY A 195 39.85 40.07 -18.94
CA GLY A 195 39.15 40.47 -17.71
C GLY A 195 39.01 39.31 -16.73
N ALA A 196 38.55 39.64 -15.51
CA ALA A 196 37.98 38.66 -14.59
C ALA A 196 36.45 38.81 -14.69
N TYR A 197 35.77 37.69 -14.95
CA TYR A 197 34.33 37.62 -15.22
C TYR A 197 33.64 36.76 -14.16
#